data_AF-A0A963G977-F1
#
_entry.id   AF-A0A963G977-F1
#
_cell.length_a   1.000
_cell.length_b   1.000
_cell.length_c   1.000
_cell.angle_alpha   90.00
_cell.angle_beta   90.00
_cell.angle_gamma   90.00
#
_symmetry.space_group_name_H-M   'P 1'
#
loop_
_entity.id
_entity.type
_entity.pdbx_description
1 polymer ?
#
loop_
_entity_poly.entity_id
_entity_poly.type
_entity_poly.pdbx_seq_one_letter_code
_entity_poly.pdbx_strand_id
1 'polypeptide(L)'
;MLPFLWEYRGRALFALVCLVLAKVANVGIPVLLKQIVDNLDRAQELLVVPVVLLLAYGVLRLSSSLFNELRDVVFARVRYHAMRRLSTRVLAHLHGLSLRFHLERQTGAISRDLERGTRSVSSILNYMVFSILPMLVEFTLVAIILFTQYAPVFTLITFSTVAVYIAFTLAVTEWRMDFRLQMNRLESESNGQAVDSLINYETVKYFGNEQLELDRFDATLESWEGVAVKSQTSMSLLNFGQGAIIALGVTLIMFYATASVVDGAM
;
A
#
# COMPACT_ATOMS: atom_id res chain seq x y z
N MET A 1 -18.95 -4.14 -6.25
CA MET A 1 -17.90 -4.40 -5.23
C MET A 1 -18.52 -4.46 -3.83
N LEU A 2 -19.25 -3.42 -3.40
CA LEU A 2 -20.09 -3.43 -2.19
C LEU A 2 -20.96 -4.69 -1.98
N PRO A 3 -21.60 -5.29 -3.02
CA PRO A 3 -22.44 -6.48 -2.83
C PRO A 3 -21.71 -7.72 -2.33
N PHE A 4 -20.40 -7.84 -2.60
CA PHE A 4 -19.58 -9.00 -2.19
C PHE A 4 -19.18 -8.92 -0.71
N LEU A 5 -18.95 -7.71 -0.18
CA LEU A 5 -18.72 -7.47 1.24
C LEU A 5 -20.02 -7.58 2.04
N TRP A 6 -21.14 -7.22 1.40
CA TRP A 6 -22.48 -7.21 1.98
C TRP A 6 -23.08 -8.61 2.25
N GLU A 7 -22.45 -9.68 1.76
CA GLU A 7 -22.78 -11.07 2.11
C GLU A 7 -22.22 -11.49 3.49
N TYR A 8 -21.19 -10.80 3.99
CA TYR A 8 -20.56 -11.06 5.28
C TYR A 8 -20.59 -9.84 6.20
N ARG A 9 -21.72 -9.09 6.24
CA ARG A 9 -21.82 -7.82 6.99
C ARG A 9 -21.38 -7.94 8.44
N GLY A 10 -21.74 -9.03 9.12
CA GLY A 10 -21.34 -9.25 10.51
C GLY A 10 -19.83 -9.37 10.71
N ARG A 11 -19.15 -10.15 9.86
CA ARG A 11 -17.68 -10.31 9.92
C ARG A 11 -16.95 -9.06 9.45
N ALA A 12 -17.47 -8.40 8.42
CA ALA A 12 -16.92 -7.14 7.92
C ALA A 12 -17.04 -6.03 8.97
N LEU A 13 -18.18 -5.92 9.66
CA LEU A 13 -18.38 -4.97 10.74
C LEU A 13 -17.47 -5.27 11.93
N PHE A 14 -17.35 -6.54 12.34
CA PHE A 14 -16.44 -6.94 13.42
C PHE A 14 -14.98 -6.60 13.08
N ALA A 15 -14.53 -6.91 11.87
CA ALA A 15 -13.19 -6.55 11.40
C ALA A 15 -12.98 -5.02 11.40
N LEU A 16 -13.99 -4.24 11.02
CA LEU A 16 -13.94 -2.78 11.06
C LEU A 16 -13.84 -2.25 12.50
N VAL A 17 -14.56 -2.85 13.45
CA VAL A 17 -14.47 -2.50 14.88
C VAL A 17 -13.07 -2.84 15.42
N CYS A 18 -12.55 -4.05 15.14
CA CYS A 18 -11.18 -4.42 15.52
C CYS A 18 -10.14 -3.47 14.92
N LEU A 19 -10.32 -3.05 13.67
CA LEU A 19 -9.47 -2.07 13.00
C LEU A 19 -9.46 -0.74 13.76
N VAL A 20 -10.64 -0.20 14.09
CA VAL A 20 -10.74 1.06 14.82
C VAL A 20 -10.09 0.94 16.20
N LEU A 21 -10.37 -0.14 16.95
CA LEU A 21 -9.75 -0.38 18.26
C LEU A 21 -8.23 -0.51 18.18
N ALA A 22 -7.71 -1.21 17.18
CA ALA A 22 -6.28 -1.31 16.94
C ALA A 22 -5.65 0.08 16.70
N LYS A 23 -6.30 0.92 15.89
CA LYS A 23 -5.79 2.26 15.58
C LYS A 23 -5.88 3.22 16.76
N VAL A 24 -6.96 3.17 17.53
CA VAL A 24 -7.08 3.93 18.78
C VAL A 24 -5.98 3.51 19.76
N ALA A 25 -5.72 2.22 19.91
CA ALA A 25 -4.63 1.72 20.74
C ALA A 25 -3.26 2.21 20.22
N ASN A 26 -3.02 2.14 18.91
CA ASN A 26 -1.75 2.57 18.30
C ASN A 26 -1.48 4.06 18.51
N VAL A 27 -2.49 4.90 18.34
CA VAL A 27 -2.41 6.36 18.54
C VAL A 27 -2.29 6.73 20.04
N GLY A 28 -2.81 5.88 20.94
CA GLY A 28 -2.63 6.06 22.38
C GLY A 28 -1.21 5.78 22.88
N ILE A 29 -0.38 5.05 22.13
CA ILE A 29 0.99 4.70 22.52
C ILE A 29 1.86 5.96 22.74
N PRO A 30 1.96 6.92 21.78
CA PRO A 30 2.68 8.17 21.99
C PRO A 30 2.16 9.01 23.16
N VAL A 31 0.84 9.01 23.41
CA VAL A 31 0.24 9.77 24.52
C VAL A 31 0.65 9.17 25.88
N LEU A 32 0.65 7.85 26.01
CA LEU A 32 1.17 7.16 27.19
C LEU A 32 2.67 7.39 27.36
N LEU A 33 3.44 7.36 26.26
CA LEU A 33 4.87 7.64 26.31
C LEU A 33 5.14 9.06 26.83
N LYS A 34 4.38 10.06 26.36
CA LYS A 34 4.42 11.43 26.89
C LYS A 34 4.17 11.43 28.40
N GLN A 35 3.10 10.78 28.86
CA GLN A 35 2.78 10.69 30.30
C GLN A 35 3.89 9.99 31.10
N ILE A 36 4.54 8.97 30.56
CA ILE A 36 5.67 8.31 31.22
C ILE A 36 6.82 9.31 31.44
N VAL A 37 7.18 10.05 30.39
CA VAL A 37 8.27 11.06 30.44
C VAL A 37 7.91 12.21 31.39
N ASP A 38 6.71 12.78 31.27
CA ASP A 38 6.26 13.91 32.10
C ASP A 38 6.21 13.56 33.61
N ASN A 39 5.93 12.29 33.94
CA ASN A 39 5.87 11.83 35.33
C ASN A 39 7.25 11.38 35.87
N LEU A 40 8.22 11.10 35.00
CA LEU A 40 9.59 10.76 35.40
C LEU A 40 10.30 11.96 36.03
N ASP A 41 10.08 13.17 35.52
CA ASP A 41 10.66 14.41 36.07
C ASP A 41 10.11 14.78 37.47
N ARG A 42 8.94 14.26 37.85
CA ARG A 42 8.25 14.58 39.13
C ARG A 42 8.45 13.53 40.22
N ALA A 43 9.00 12.36 39.89
CA ALA A 43 8.98 11.18 40.76
C ALA A 43 10.31 10.96 41.49
N GLN A 44 10.58 11.73 42.55
CA GLN A 44 11.58 11.33 43.56
C GLN A 44 11.01 10.39 44.65
N GLU A 45 9.68 10.23 44.78
CA GLU A 45 9.12 9.49 45.96
C GLU A 45 8.09 8.37 45.69
N LEU A 46 7.57 8.12 44.48
CA LEU A 46 6.66 6.96 44.25
C LEU A 46 6.98 6.16 42.97
N LEU A 47 7.77 5.08 43.14
CA LEU A 47 8.09 4.08 42.12
C LEU A 47 6.87 3.32 41.54
N VAL A 48 5.67 3.45 42.12
CA VAL A 48 4.45 2.73 41.69
C VAL A 48 3.86 3.31 40.41
N VAL A 49 3.91 4.64 40.22
CA VAL A 49 3.31 5.32 39.06
C VAL A 49 4.05 4.97 37.74
N PRO A 50 5.39 4.96 37.68
CA PRO A 50 6.12 4.55 36.48
C PRO A 50 5.85 3.10 36.04
N VAL A 51 5.73 2.16 36.99
CA VAL A 51 5.53 0.73 36.67
C VAL A 51 4.15 0.48 36.06
N VAL A 52 3.09 1.10 36.59
CA VAL A 52 1.73 0.97 36.04
C VAL A 52 1.65 1.53 34.62
N LEU A 53 2.29 2.67 34.34
CA LEU A 53 2.32 3.26 33.01
C LEU A 53 3.11 2.40 32.00
N LEU A 54 4.23 1.79 32.42
CA LEU A 54 4.99 0.86 31.59
C LEU A 54 4.20 -0.42 31.26
N LEU A 55 3.47 -0.96 32.24
CA LEU A 55 2.56 -2.09 32.01
C LEU A 55 1.41 -1.69 31.07
N ALA A 56 0.82 -0.51 31.25
CA ALA A 56 -0.22 0.01 30.37
C ALA A 56 0.29 0.18 28.93
N TYR A 57 1.50 0.70 28.74
CA TYR A 57 2.16 0.76 27.43
C TYR A 57 2.31 -0.64 26.81
N GLY A 58 2.81 -1.62 27.58
CA GLY A 58 2.96 -2.99 27.12
C GLY A 58 1.64 -3.63 26.68
N VAL A 59 0.60 -3.48 27.52
CA VAL A 59 -0.76 -3.96 27.22
C VAL A 59 -1.34 -3.27 25.99
N LEU A 60 -1.18 -1.96 25.84
CA LEU A 60 -1.72 -1.22 24.70
C LEU A 60 -1.03 -1.63 23.39
N ARG A 61 0.30 -1.81 23.42
CA ARG A 61 1.08 -2.29 22.29
C ARG A 61 0.70 -3.72 21.89
N LEU A 62 0.56 -4.62 22.86
CA LEU A 62 0.09 -5.99 22.62
C LEU A 62 -1.34 -6.02 22.08
N SER A 63 -2.24 -5.19 22.63
CA SER A 63 -3.63 -5.09 22.21
C SER A 63 -3.74 -4.56 20.77
N SER A 64 -2.98 -3.52 20.42
CA SER A 64 -2.91 -3.00 19.05
C SER A 64 -2.48 -4.08 18.06
N SER A 65 -1.43 -4.85 18.39
CA SER A 65 -0.97 -5.97 17.56
C SER A 65 -2.04 -7.06 17.44
N LEU A 66 -2.62 -7.49 18.57
CA LEU A 66 -3.66 -8.51 18.62
C LEU A 66 -4.89 -8.14 17.80
N PHE A 67 -5.38 -6.89 17.90
CA PHE A 67 -6.55 -6.45 17.13
C PHE A 67 -6.27 -6.34 15.63
N ASN A 68 -5.04 -5.99 15.22
CA ASN A 68 -4.64 -6.03 13.81
C ASN A 68 -4.64 -7.47 13.28
N GLU A 69 -4.05 -8.42 14.00
CA GLU A 69 -4.04 -9.84 13.61
C GLU A 69 -5.45 -10.44 13.59
N LEU A 70 -6.27 -10.13 14.61
CA LEU A 70 -7.64 -10.62 14.69
C LEU A 70 -8.49 -10.09 13.53
N ARG A 71 -8.34 -8.80 13.19
CA ARG A 71 -8.97 -8.20 12.01
C ARG A 71 -8.57 -8.97 10.76
N ASP A 72 -7.28 -9.24 10.56
CA ASP A 72 -6.76 -9.89 9.37
C ASP A 72 -7.28 -11.33 9.25
N VAL A 73 -7.33 -12.08 10.35
CA VAL A 73 -7.91 -13.43 10.41
C VAL A 73 -9.41 -13.43 10.08
N VAL A 74 -10.19 -12.53 10.70
CA VAL A 74 -11.64 -12.45 10.45
C VAL A 74 -11.92 -12.06 9.01
N PHE A 75 -11.14 -11.12 8.48
CA PHE A 75 -11.34 -10.61 7.13
C PHE A 75 -10.79 -11.55 6.05
N ALA A 76 -9.85 -12.44 6.36
CA ALA A 76 -9.33 -13.43 5.41
C ALA A 76 -10.43 -14.26 4.76
N ARG A 77 -11.45 -14.70 5.53
CA ARG A 77 -12.62 -15.42 4.99
C ARG A 77 -13.41 -14.58 4.00
N VAL A 78 -13.61 -13.29 4.28
CA VAL A 78 -14.34 -12.36 3.41
C VAL A 78 -13.55 -12.14 2.11
N ARG A 79 -12.23 -11.90 2.23
CA ARG A 79 -11.30 -11.73 1.11
C ARG A 79 -11.32 -12.92 0.17
N TYR A 80 -11.07 -14.13 0.68
CA TYR A 80 -10.99 -15.32 -0.17
C TYR A 80 -12.35 -15.73 -0.77
N HIS A 81 -13.46 -15.47 -0.08
CA HIS A 81 -14.79 -15.67 -0.67
C HIS A 81 -15.07 -14.70 -1.82
N ALA A 82 -14.77 -13.40 -1.64
CA ALA A 82 -14.93 -12.40 -2.68
C ALA A 82 -14.08 -12.76 -3.92
N MET A 83 -12.84 -13.20 -3.70
CA MET A 83 -11.96 -13.69 -4.77
C MET A 83 -12.56 -14.89 -5.51
N ARG A 84 -12.99 -15.94 -4.80
CA ARG A 84 -13.63 -17.11 -5.40
C ARG A 84 -14.82 -16.72 -6.28
N ARG A 85 -15.74 -15.91 -5.75
CA ARG A 85 -16.96 -15.54 -6.46
C ARG A 85 -16.70 -14.65 -7.67
N LEU A 86 -15.72 -13.75 -7.56
CA LEU A 86 -15.29 -12.94 -8.69
C LEU A 86 -14.71 -13.83 -9.79
N SER A 87 -13.76 -14.73 -9.46
CA SER A 87 -13.16 -15.64 -10.44
C SER A 87 -14.23 -16.50 -11.14
N THR A 88 -15.18 -17.07 -10.39
CA THR A 88 -16.28 -17.84 -10.99
C THR A 88 -17.15 -16.98 -11.90
N ARG A 89 -17.46 -15.74 -11.51
CA ARG A 89 -18.30 -14.85 -12.31
C ARG A 89 -17.63 -14.43 -13.62
N VAL A 90 -16.33 -14.17 -13.59
CA VAL A 90 -15.58 -13.82 -14.81
C VAL A 90 -15.47 -15.04 -15.72
N LEU A 91 -15.17 -16.23 -15.19
CA LEU A 91 -15.14 -17.45 -15.99
C LEU A 91 -16.50 -17.76 -16.64
N ALA A 92 -17.59 -17.64 -15.88
CA ALA A 92 -18.94 -17.81 -16.40
C ALA A 92 -19.27 -16.81 -17.52
N HIS A 93 -18.81 -15.55 -17.39
CA HIS A 93 -18.97 -14.55 -18.43
C HIS A 93 -18.20 -14.91 -19.71
N LEU A 94 -16.96 -15.39 -19.59
CA LEU A 94 -16.15 -15.81 -20.73
C LEU A 94 -16.80 -16.98 -21.50
N HIS A 95 -17.38 -17.95 -20.79
CA HIS A 95 -18.12 -19.04 -21.43
C HIS A 95 -19.37 -18.56 -22.19
N GLY A 96 -19.94 -17.41 -21.80
CA GLY A 96 -21.08 -16.79 -22.50
C GLY A 96 -20.70 -15.97 -23.73
N LEU A 97 -19.40 -15.79 -24.03
CA LEU A 97 -18.94 -15.06 -25.21
C LEU A 97 -18.99 -15.92 -26.48
N SER A 98 -19.10 -15.25 -27.63
CA SER A 98 -19.27 -15.93 -28.93
C SER A 98 -18.06 -16.78 -29.31
N LEU A 99 -18.28 -17.83 -30.11
CA LEU A 99 -17.19 -18.66 -30.64
C LEU A 99 -16.15 -17.83 -31.40
N ARG A 100 -16.58 -16.78 -32.12
CA ARG A 100 -15.69 -15.83 -32.80
C ARG A 100 -14.71 -15.15 -31.84
N PHE A 101 -15.16 -14.74 -30.65
CA PHE A 101 -14.29 -14.15 -29.62
C PHE A 101 -13.19 -15.12 -29.19
N HIS A 102 -13.51 -16.41 -29.07
CA HIS A 102 -12.56 -17.45 -28.68
C HIS A 102 -11.61 -17.87 -29.81
N LEU A 103 -12.01 -17.74 -31.08
CA LEU A 103 -11.18 -18.08 -32.24
C LEU A 103 -10.24 -16.96 -32.68
N GLU A 104 -10.61 -15.68 -32.50
CA GLU A 104 -9.80 -14.53 -32.91
C GLU A 104 -8.67 -14.19 -31.93
N ARG A 105 -8.65 -14.78 -30.74
CA ARG A 105 -7.66 -14.47 -29.69
C ARG A 105 -6.85 -15.70 -29.29
N GLN A 106 -5.56 -15.49 -29.09
CA GLN A 106 -4.69 -16.50 -28.48
C GLN A 106 -5.23 -16.85 -27.08
N THR A 107 -5.66 -18.10 -26.89
CA THR A 107 -6.27 -18.62 -25.65
C THR A 107 -5.39 -18.37 -24.42
N GLY A 108 -4.06 -18.38 -24.60
CA GLY A 108 -3.07 -18.07 -23.57
C GLY A 108 -3.04 -16.59 -23.14
N ALA A 109 -3.36 -15.64 -24.03
CA ALA A 109 -3.46 -14.23 -23.68
C ALA A 109 -4.73 -13.96 -22.85
N ILE A 110 -5.87 -14.56 -23.22
CA ILE A 110 -7.12 -14.45 -22.46
C ILE A 110 -6.98 -15.02 -21.05
N SER A 111 -6.34 -16.19 -20.92
CA SER A 111 -6.10 -16.82 -19.61
C SER A 111 -5.22 -15.94 -18.71
N ARG A 112 -4.13 -15.36 -19.25
CA ARG A 112 -3.26 -14.43 -18.51
C ARG A 112 -3.97 -13.14 -18.13
N ASP A 113 -4.82 -12.60 -19.00
CA ASP A 113 -5.58 -11.37 -18.70
C ASP A 113 -6.66 -11.61 -17.64
N LEU A 114 -7.30 -12.80 -17.65
CA LEU A 114 -8.22 -13.24 -16.61
C LEU A 114 -7.54 -13.36 -15.24
N GLU A 115 -6.41 -14.07 -15.19
CA GLU A 115 -5.65 -14.27 -13.97
C GLU A 115 -5.16 -12.92 -13.40
N ARG A 116 -4.61 -12.06 -14.27
CA ARG A 116 -4.20 -10.69 -13.89
C ARG A 116 -5.40 -9.87 -13.41
N GLY A 117 -6.49 -9.83 -14.15
CA GLY A 117 -7.67 -9.02 -13.82
C GLY A 117 -8.33 -9.42 -12.50
N THR A 118 -8.53 -10.73 -12.28
CA THR A 118 -9.13 -11.24 -11.03
C THR A 118 -8.22 -11.00 -9.82
N ARG A 119 -6.90 -11.19 -9.97
CA ARG A 119 -5.93 -10.84 -8.94
C ARG A 119 -5.90 -9.35 -8.66
N SER A 120 -5.89 -8.50 -9.69
CA SER A 120 -5.87 -7.04 -9.53
C SER A 120 -7.10 -6.53 -8.77
N VAL A 121 -8.29 -7.03 -9.08
CA VAL A 121 -9.50 -6.66 -8.33
C VAL A 121 -9.41 -7.10 -6.86
N SER A 122 -8.93 -8.32 -6.60
CA SER A 122 -8.70 -8.81 -5.23
C SER A 122 -7.71 -7.93 -4.48
N SER A 123 -6.60 -7.56 -5.13
CA SER A 123 -5.58 -6.67 -4.56
C SER A 123 -6.13 -5.28 -4.27
N ILE A 124 -6.93 -4.69 -5.16
CA ILE A 124 -7.57 -3.38 -4.95
C ILE A 124 -8.53 -3.45 -3.74
N LEU A 125 -9.35 -4.50 -3.65
CA LEU A 125 -10.23 -4.71 -2.48
C LEU A 125 -9.44 -4.79 -1.17
N ASN A 126 -8.31 -5.50 -1.18
CA ASN A 126 -7.44 -5.58 -0.02
C ASN A 126 -6.84 -4.21 0.32
N TYR A 127 -6.34 -3.49 -0.67
CA TYR A 127 -5.71 -2.19 -0.45
C TYR A 127 -6.70 -1.16 0.11
N MET A 128 -7.94 -1.14 -0.40
CA MET A 128 -9.00 -0.28 0.11
C MET A 128 -9.30 -0.54 1.59
N VAL A 129 -9.40 -1.81 2.00
CA VAL A 129 -9.82 -2.18 3.36
C VAL A 129 -8.66 -2.16 4.36
N PHE A 130 -7.46 -2.57 3.95
CA PHE A 130 -6.32 -2.76 4.86
C PHE A 130 -5.28 -1.64 4.83
N SER A 131 -5.32 -0.77 3.82
CA SER A 131 -4.40 0.36 3.73
C SER A 131 -5.15 1.68 3.83
N ILE A 132 -6.12 1.92 2.94
CA ILE A 132 -6.78 3.23 2.82
C ILE A 132 -7.68 3.52 4.03
N LEU A 133 -8.58 2.60 4.38
CA LEU A 133 -9.51 2.82 5.50
C LEU A 133 -8.79 2.99 6.86
N PRO A 134 -7.81 2.13 7.23
CA PRO A 134 -6.98 2.34 8.42
C PRO A 134 -6.23 3.67 8.43
N MET A 135 -5.66 4.07 7.29
CA MET A 135 -4.94 5.34 7.15
C MET A 135 -5.88 6.53 7.42
N LEU A 136 -7.11 6.51 6.88
CA LEU A 136 -8.09 7.57 7.13
C LEU A 136 -8.48 7.67 8.61
N VAL A 137 -8.66 6.52 9.28
CA VAL A 137 -8.94 6.48 10.73
C VAL A 137 -7.76 7.04 11.52
N GLU A 138 -6.52 6.59 11.24
CA GLU A 138 -5.31 7.11 11.91
C GLU A 138 -5.15 8.61 11.68
N PHE A 139 -5.28 9.08 10.45
CA PHE A 139 -5.17 10.49 10.11
C PHE A 139 -6.20 11.34 10.86
N THR A 140 -7.45 10.87 10.94
CA THR A 140 -8.52 11.56 11.68
C THR A 140 -8.24 11.60 13.18
N LEU A 141 -7.78 10.49 13.77
CA LEU A 141 -7.42 10.43 15.19
C LEU A 141 -6.25 11.36 15.53
N VAL A 142 -5.20 11.36 14.71
CA VAL A 142 -4.04 12.25 14.87
C VAL A 142 -4.47 13.71 14.73
N ALA A 143 -5.32 14.02 13.76
CA ALA A 143 -5.88 15.37 13.59
C ALA A 143 -6.62 15.84 14.84
N ILE A 144 -7.53 15.01 15.39
CA ILE A 144 -8.28 15.33 16.62
C ILE A 144 -7.32 15.60 17.79
N ILE A 145 -6.28 14.79 17.96
CA ILE A 145 -5.30 14.97 19.05
C ILE A 145 -4.54 16.29 18.87
N LEU A 146 -4.05 16.58 17.66
CA LEU A 146 -3.33 17.83 17.40
C LEU A 146 -4.19 19.07 17.63
N PHE A 147 -5.45 19.07 17.18
CA PHE A 147 -6.36 20.20 17.38
C PHE A 147 -6.78 20.40 18.85
N THR A 148 -6.83 19.35 19.66
CA THR A 148 -7.33 19.43 21.04
C THR A 148 -6.23 19.58 22.09
N GLN A 149 -5.04 19.02 21.84
CA GLN A 149 -3.98 18.89 22.85
C GLN A 149 -2.74 19.76 22.56
N TYR A 150 -2.61 20.29 21.34
CA TYR A 150 -1.42 21.04 20.90
C TYR A 150 -1.79 22.42 20.36
N ALA A 151 -0.82 23.32 20.34
CA ALA A 151 -1.00 24.64 19.75
C ALA A 151 -1.30 24.54 18.24
N PRO A 152 -2.11 25.45 17.67
CA PRO A 152 -2.50 25.41 16.25
C PRO A 152 -1.33 25.37 15.25
N VAL A 153 -0.15 25.87 15.65
CA VAL A 153 1.07 25.86 14.84
C VAL A 153 1.52 24.43 14.50
N PHE A 154 1.45 23.48 15.46
CA PHE A 154 1.80 22.07 15.22
C PHE A 154 0.87 21.44 14.19
N THR A 155 -0.42 21.75 14.28
CA THR A 155 -1.42 21.30 13.31
C THR A 155 -1.13 21.90 11.94
N LEU A 156 -0.86 23.20 11.84
CA LEU A 156 -0.56 23.86 10.57
C LEU A 156 0.68 23.26 9.87
N ILE A 157 1.79 23.06 10.61
CA ILE A 157 3.01 22.45 10.06
C ILE A 157 2.73 21.00 9.62
N THR A 158 2.01 20.21 10.43
CA THR A 158 1.70 18.81 10.08
C THR A 158 0.84 18.72 8.82
N PHE A 159 -0.27 19.46 8.76
CA PHE A 159 -1.19 19.41 7.63
C PHE A 159 -0.59 20.00 6.35
N SER A 160 0.21 21.07 6.46
CA SER A 160 0.95 21.60 5.30
C SER A 160 1.98 20.61 4.77
N THR A 161 2.72 19.93 5.65
CA THR A 161 3.66 18.86 5.26
C THR A 161 2.94 17.73 4.51
N VAL A 162 1.79 17.28 5.03
CA VAL A 162 0.97 16.24 4.38
C VAL A 162 0.42 16.72 3.03
N ALA A 163 -0.05 17.97 2.94
CA ALA A 163 -0.55 18.53 1.69
C ALA A 163 0.56 18.59 0.62
N VAL A 164 1.76 19.05 1.00
CA VAL A 164 2.94 19.08 0.13
C VAL A 164 3.34 17.66 -0.28
N TYR A 165 3.34 16.71 0.66
CA TYR A 165 3.61 15.29 0.39
C TYR A 165 2.64 14.72 -0.66
N ILE A 166 1.34 14.95 -0.50
CA ILE A 166 0.32 14.47 -1.44
C ILE A 166 0.50 15.11 -2.81
N ALA A 167 0.64 16.44 -2.88
CA ALA A 167 0.80 17.16 -4.13
C ALA A 167 2.06 16.71 -4.90
N PHE A 168 3.20 16.61 -4.20
CA PHE A 168 4.44 16.09 -4.76
C PHE A 168 4.28 14.64 -5.26
N THR A 169 3.68 13.78 -4.44
CA THR A 169 3.49 12.36 -4.78
C THR A 169 2.62 12.19 -6.02
N LEU A 170 1.51 12.94 -6.12
CA LEU A 170 0.61 12.88 -7.27
C LEU A 170 1.29 13.38 -8.54
N ALA A 171 1.94 14.54 -8.49
CA ALA A 171 2.61 15.13 -9.65
C ALA A 171 3.72 14.22 -10.20
N VAL A 172 4.58 13.68 -9.33
CA VAL A 172 5.68 12.79 -9.76
C VAL A 172 5.16 11.42 -10.18
N THR A 173 4.10 10.92 -9.55
CA THR A 173 3.51 9.63 -9.94
C THR A 173 2.90 9.72 -11.33
N GLU A 174 2.11 10.75 -11.62
CA GLU A 174 1.50 10.95 -12.95
C GLU A 174 2.57 11.06 -14.05
N TRP A 175 3.62 11.83 -13.80
CA TRP A 175 4.76 11.95 -14.72
C TRP A 175 5.47 10.60 -14.98
N ARG A 176 5.71 9.79 -13.94
CA ARG A 176 6.38 8.49 -14.06
C ARG A 176 5.50 7.40 -14.71
N MET A 177 4.17 7.56 -14.73
CA MET A 177 3.26 6.52 -15.22
C MET A 177 3.57 6.08 -16.65
N ASP A 178 4.02 7.00 -17.50
CA ASP A 178 4.37 6.70 -18.89
C ASP A 178 5.51 5.67 -19.00
N PHE A 179 6.59 5.83 -18.22
CA PHE A 179 7.69 4.85 -18.17
C PHE A 179 7.21 3.48 -17.70
N ARG A 180 6.31 3.45 -16.70
CA ARG A 180 5.74 2.21 -16.18
C ARG A 180 4.92 1.47 -17.26
N LEU A 181 4.12 2.20 -18.03
CA LEU A 181 3.29 1.65 -19.10
C LEU A 181 4.15 1.12 -20.26
N GLN A 182 5.17 1.88 -20.67
CA GLN A 182 6.12 1.45 -21.70
C GLN A 182 6.90 0.21 -21.28
N MET A 183 7.40 0.17 -20.04
CA MET A 183 8.09 -1.00 -19.47
C MET A 183 7.21 -2.26 -19.53
N ASN A 184 5.95 -2.16 -19.07
CA ASN A 184 5.01 -3.28 -19.10
C ASN A 184 4.69 -3.76 -20.53
N ARG A 185 4.65 -2.84 -21.51
CA ARG A 185 4.41 -3.18 -22.91
C ARG A 185 5.58 -4.00 -23.48
N LEU A 186 6.80 -3.51 -23.31
CA LEU A 186 8.01 -4.19 -23.80
C LEU A 186 8.22 -5.54 -23.10
N GLU A 187 7.90 -5.64 -21.80
CA GLU A 187 7.91 -6.91 -21.06
C GLU A 187 6.89 -7.91 -21.62
N SER A 188 5.69 -7.45 -21.96
CA SER A 188 4.68 -8.31 -22.56
C SER A 188 5.07 -8.75 -23.98
N GLU A 189 5.77 -7.91 -24.72
CA GLU A 189 6.26 -8.20 -26.07
C GLU A 189 7.40 -9.22 -26.04
N SER A 190 8.42 -9.03 -25.20
CA SER A 190 9.54 -9.97 -25.06
C SER A 190 9.06 -11.33 -24.56
N ASN A 191 8.14 -11.37 -23.58
CA ASN A 191 7.52 -12.61 -23.13
C ASN A 191 6.67 -13.27 -24.22
N GLY A 192 6.04 -12.49 -25.09
CA GLY A 192 5.34 -12.98 -26.27
C GLY A 192 6.30 -13.67 -27.25
N GLN A 193 7.42 -13.02 -27.57
CA GLN A 193 8.46 -13.55 -28.46
C GLN A 193 9.07 -14.85 -27.91
N ALA A 194 9.41 -14.89 -26.63
CA ALA A 194 9.97 -16.10 -26.00
C ALA A 194 9.00 -17.30 -26.04
N VAL A 195 7.71 -17.07 -25.73
CA VAL A 195 6.70 -18.12 -25.79
C VAL A 195 6.49 -18.61 -27.22
N ASP A 196 6.42 -17.71 -28.20
CA ASP A 196 6.23 -18.06 -29.61
C ASP A 196 7.41 -18.86 -30.16
N SER A 197 8.64 -18.46 -29.83
CA SER A 197 9.87 -19.17 -30.20
C SER A 197 9.91 -20.60 -29.63
N LEU A 198 9.47 -20.79 -28.39
CA LEU A 198 9.42 -22.12 -27.74
C LEU A 198 8.28 -23.00 -28.27
N ILE A 199 7.11 -22.43 -28.56
CA ILE A 199 5.99 -23.17 -29.17
C ILE A 199 6.37 -23.63 -30.58
N ASN A 200 7.05 -22.76 -31.35
CA ASN A 200 7.48 -23.04 -32.71
C ASN A 200 8.93 -23.52 -32.79
N TYR A 201 9.43 -24.16 -31.73
CA TYR A 201 10.82 -24.61 -31.62
C TYR A 201 11.28 -25.44 -32.81
N GLU A 202 10.42 -26.35 -33.31
CA GLU A 202 10.72 -27.18 -34.47
C GLU A 202 10.96 -26.32 -35.72
N THR A 203 10.14 -25.31 -35.97
CA THR A 203 10.31 -24.38 -37.10
C THR A 203 11.62 -23.62 -36.98
N VAL A 204 11.93 -23.08 -35.80
CA VAL A 204 13.20 -22.35 -35.59
C VAL A 204 14.40 -23.25 -35.91
N LYS A 205 14.37 -24.51 -35.45
CA LYS A 205 15.43 -25.49 -35.71
C LYS A 205 15.49 -25.95 -37.16
N TYR A 206 14.36 -26.16 -37.83
CA TYR A 206 14.33 -26.56 -39.23
C TYR A 206 14.96 -25.52 -40.16
N PHE A 207 14.80 -24.24 -39.84
CA PHE A 207 15.36 -23.14 -40.64
C PHE A 207 16.71 -22.62 -40.14
N GLY A 208 17.22 -23.11 -39.00
CA GLY A 208 18.50 -22.64 -38.43
C GLY A 208 18.49 -21.18 -38.00
N ASN A 209 17.33 -20.68 -37.55
CA ASN A 209 17.08 -19.27 -37.24
C ASN A 209 17.27 -18.91 -35.76
N GLU A 210 17.99 -19.71 -34.98
CA GLU A 210 18.14 -19.47 -33.53
C GLU A 210 18.72 -18.09 -33.23
N GLN A 211 19.78 -17.70 -33.96
CA GLN A 211 20.41 -16.40 -33.74
C GLN A 211 19.47 -15.24 -34.08
N LEU A 212 18.63 -15.39 -35.12
CA LEU A 212 17.65 -14.38 -35.49
C LEU A 212 16.62 -14.15 -34.39
N GLU A 213 16.09 -15.22 -33.79
CA GLU A 213 15.13 -15.11 -32.68
C GLU A 213 15.79 -14.55 -31.42
N LEU A 214 17.05 -14.91 -31.15
CA LEU A 214 17.82 -14.35 -30.04
C LEU A 214 18.08 -12.85 -30.22
N ASP A 215 18.53 -12.42 -31.40
CA ASP A 215 18.81 -11.00 -31.69
C ASP A 215 17.53 -10.15 -31.59
N ARG A 216 16.39 -10.67 -32.08
CA ARG A 216 15.08 -10.02 -31.96
C ARG A 216 14.64 -9.88 -30.50
N PHE A 217 14.82 -10.93 -29.71
CA PHE A 217 14.50 -10.94 -28.29
C PHE A 217 15.39 -9.96 -27.51
N ASP A 218 16.70 -9.98 -27.79
CA ASP A 218 17.69 -9.11 -27.16
C ASP A 218 17.44 -7.63 -27.47
N ALA A 219 17.15 -7.27 -28.72
CA ALA A 219 16.80 -5.88 -29.09
C ALA A 219 15.56 -5.34 -28.34
N THR A 220 14.57 -6.22 -28.08
CA THR A 220 13.39 -5.87 -27.29
C THR A 220 13.75 -5.70 -25.82
N LEU A 221 14.64 -6.55 -25.30
CA LEU A 221 15.14 -6.46 -23.93
C LEU A 221 16.03 -5.23 -23.70
N GLU A 222 16.87 -4.84 -24.65
CA GLU A 222 17.69 -3.63 -24.57
C GLU A 222 16.79 -2.38 -24.43
N SER A 223 15.73 -2.31 -25.26
CA SER A 223 14.73 -1.25 -25.17
C SER A 223 13.99 -1.28 -23.82
N TRP A 224 13.63 -2.47 -23.35
CA TRP A 224 12.99 -2.66 -22.04
C TRP A 224 13.90 -2.22 -20.90
N GLU A 225 15.17 -2.57 -20.94
CA GLU A 225 16.19 -2.21 -19.95
C GLU A 225 16.29 -0.68 -19.81
N GLY A 226 16.41 0.03 -20.94
CA GLY A 226 16.48 1.49 -20.94
C GLY A 226 15.27 2.16 -20.28
N VAL A 227 14.06 1.63 -20.50
CA VAL A 227 12.83 2.14 -19.86
C VAL A 227 12.72 1.68 -18.39
N ALA A 228 13.15 0.47 -18.08
CA ALA A 228 13.16 -0.07 -16.72
C ALA A 228 14.08 0.74 -15.81
N VAL A 229 15.27 1.13 -16.29
CA VAL A 229 16.19 2.03 -15.56
C VAL A 229 15.53 3.39 -15.29
N LYS A 230 14.83 3.98 -16.27
CA LYS A 230 14.09 5.24 -16.07
C LYS A 230 12.95 5.09 -15.06
N SER A 231 12.20 3.99 -15.11
CA SER A 231 11.14 3.65 -14.16
C SER A 231 11.70 3.50 -12.73
N GLN A 232 12.83 2.81 -12.58
CA GLN A 232 13.48 2.60 -11.28
C GLN A 232 14.08 3.90 -10.72
N THR A 233 14.80 4.66 -11.52
CA THR A 233 15.44 5.92 -11.09
C THR A 233 14.39 6.97 -10.68
N SER A 234 13.31 7.11 -11.44
CA SER A 234 12.19 8.00 -11.09
C SER A 234 11.41 7.52 -9.85
N MET A 235 11.38 6.22 -9.56
CA MET A 235 10.85 5.70 -8.29
C MET A 235 11.77 6.04 -7.11
N SER A 236 13.09 5.92 -7.28
CA SER A 236 14.06 6.36 -6.26
C SER A 236 13.96 7.85 -5.96
N LEU A 237 13.78 8.69 -6.99
CA LEU A 237 13.60 10.14 -6.82
C LEU A 237 12.32 10.47 -6.04
N LEU A 238 11.21 9.76 -6.34
CA LEU A 238 9.97 9.89 -5.57
C LEU A 238 10.21 9.54 -4.10
N ASN A 239 10.83 8.39 -3.82
CA ASN A 239 11.08 7.93 -2.46
C ASN A 239 11.96 8.93 -1.68
N PHE A 240 13.01 9.46 -2.32
CA PHE A 240 13.87 10.48 -1.73
C PHE A 240 13.09 11.78 -1.47
N GLY A 241 12.34 12.28 -2.44
CA GLY A 241 11.54 13.51 -2.27
C GLY A 241 10.49 13.37 -1.17
N GLN A 242 9.81 12.23 -1.10
CA GLN A 242 8.88 11.90 -0.02
C GLN A 242 9.58 11.88 1.35
N GLY A 243 10.75 11.23 1.44
CA GLY A 243 11.56 11.20 2.65
C GLY A 243 12.04 12.58 3.08
N ALA A 244 12.47 13.41 2.13
CA ALA A 244 12.91 14.78 2.39
C ALA A 244 11.78 15.67 2.90
N ILE A 245 10.58 15.59 2.31
CA ILE A 245 9.40 16.34 2.77
C ILE A 245 9.06 15.96 4.23
N ILE A 246 9.04 14.67 4.55
CA ILE A 246 8.77 14.20 5.92
C ILE A 246 9.87 14.65 6.88
N ALA A 247 11.15 14.49 6.51
CA ALA A 247 12.28 14.88 7.35
C ALA A 247 12.27 16.38 7.65
N LEU A 248 11.99 17.23 6.66
CA LEU A 248 11.83 18.67 6.85
C LEU A 248 10.64 19.00 7.75
N GLY A 249 9.48 18.38 7.52
CA GLY A 249 8.28 18.61 8.34
C GLY A 249 8.49 18.22 9.81
N VAL A 250 9.10 17.06 10.07
CA VAL A 250 9.45 16.62 11.43
C VAL A 250 10.48 17.55 12.06
N THR A 251 11.50 17.98 11.32
CA THR A 251 12.52 18.91 11.82
C THR A 251 11.91 20.25 12.22
N LEU A 252 10.98 20.79 11.43
CA LEU A 252 10.25 22.03 11.75
C LEU A 252 9.39 21.86 13.01
N ILE A 253 8.69 20.74 13.15
CA ILE A 253 7.91 20.42 14.37
C ILE A 253 8.83 20.34 15.59
N MET A 254 9.96 19.63 15.48
CA MET A 254 10.92 19.50 16.57
C MET A 254 11.52 20.85 16.97
N PHE A 255 11.92 21.67 16.00
CA PHE A 255 12.46 23.00 16.25
C PHE A 255 11.45 23.89 17.01
N TYR A 256 10.20 23.90 16.57
CA TYR A 256 9.14 24.67 17.23
C TYR A 256 8.79 24.11 18.61
N ALA A 257 8.79 22.79 18.77
CA ALA A 257 8.62 22.14 20.07
C ALA A 257 9.72 22.54 21.06
N THR A 258 10.99 22.47 20.64
CA THR A 258 12.13 22.87 21.48
C THR A 258 12.07 24.35 21.86
N ALA A 259 11.75 25.24 20.91
CA ALA A 259 11.57 26.66 21.21
C ALA A 259 10.43 26.89 22.22
N SER A 260 9.30 26.21 22.04
CA SER A 260 8.14 26.32 22.95
C SER A 260 8.45 25.85 24.37
N VAL A 261 9.29 24.82 24.52
CA VAL A 261 9.75 24.32 25.83
C VAL A 261 10.72 25.32 26.48
N VAL A 262 11.64 25.91 25.70
CA VAL A 262 12.57 26.94 26.20
C VAL A 262 11.82 28.19 26.67
N ASP A 263 10.77 28.57 25.96
CA ASP A 263 9.91 29.72 26.31
C ASP A 263 8.91 29.41 27.44
N GLY A 264 8.86 28.16 27.93
CA GLY A 264 7.98 27.74 29.03
C GLY A 264 6.50 27.63 28.67
N ALA A 265 6.16 27.64 27.38
CA ALA A 265 4.79 27.52 26.88
C ALA A 265 4.34 26.05 26.70
N MET A 266 5.27 25.09 26.78
CA MET A 266 5.06 23.64 26.69
C MET A 266 5.95 22.87 27.65
#